data_AF-A0A352NHZ3-F1
#
_entry.id   AF-A0A352NHZ3-F1
#
_cell.length_a   1.000
_cell.length_b   1.000
_cell.length_c   1.000
_cell.angle_alpha   90.00
_cell.angle_beta   90.00
_cell.angle_gamma   90.00
#
_symmetry.space_group_name_H-M   'P 1'
#
loop_
_entity.id
_entity.type
_entity.pdbx_description
1 polymer ?
#
loop_
_entity_poly.entity_id
_entity_poly.type
_entity_poly.pdbx_seq_one_letter_code
_entity_poly.pdbx_strand_id
1 'polypeptide(L)'
;RENLVTANFDSPFSYDRQALLCINRDLPVQGAVADNIYMESLEHAIYKLVEVTGGRTLVLFTSHRTLREAYQRLKPKLETLGVCLLGHGLDGSRSRILEEFKQDSRTVLFGAFSFWEGVDIPGEALTCVVIVKLPFMSPSVPVIEARLEDFSRQNRDGFRMLSVPQAVIRFKQGFGRLIRSCSDRGFVIILDGRILNKSYGRQFLRSLPVTNHIRGSIDMITKKMSEWINSL
;
A
#
# COMPACT_ATOMS: atom_id res chain seq x y z
N ARG A 1 -10.82 21.97 -34.56
CA ARG A 1 -10.06 21.43 -33.40
C ARG A 1 -10.74 22.00 -32.16
N GLU A 2 -11.53 21.19 -31.46
CA GLU A 2 -12.14 21.62 -30.19
C GLU A 2 -11.05 21.80 -29.15
N ASN A 3 -10.97 23.01 -28.57
CA ASN A 3 -10.09 23.29 -27.47
C ASN A 3 -10.68 22.66 -26.20
N LEU A 4 -10.11 21.52 -25.78
CA LEU A 4 -10.43 20.92 -24.49
C LEU A 4 -9.91 21.84 -23.39
N VAL A 5 -10.84 22.43 -22.62
CA VAL A 5 -10.52 23.21 -21.43
C VAL A 5 -10.34 22.24 -20.26
N THR A 6 -9.11 22.14 -19.75
CA THR A 6 -8.82 21.36 -18.54
C THR A 6 -8.91 22.25 -17.31
N ALA A 7 -9.75 21.89 -16.34
CA ALA A 7 -9.79 22.52 -15.03
C ALA A 7 -9.15 21.59 -13.98
N ASN A 8 -8.34 22.15 -13.09
CA ASN A 8 -7.81 21.45 -11.92
C ASN A 8 -8.50 22.04 -10.69
N PHE A 9 -9.20 21.20 -9.92
CA PHE A 9 -9.89 21.62 -8.70
C PHE A 9 -9.07 21.15 -7.51
N ASP A 10 -8.85 22.04 -6.55
CA ASP A 10 -8.24 21.68 -5.29
C ASP A 10 -9.14 20.70 -4.53
N SER A 11 -8.51 19.75 -3.83
CA SER A 11 -9.26 18.77 -3.05
C SER A 11 -9.92 19.45 -1.84
N PRO A 12 -11.18 19.13 -1.51
CA PRO A 12 -11.87 19.70 -0.34
C PRO A 12 -11.35 19.14 1.00
N PHE A 13 -10.42 18.17 0.98
CA PHE A 13 -9.99 17.41 2.16
C PHE A 13 -8.76 17.98 2.84
N SER A 14 -8.73 17.90 4.18
CA SER A 14 -7.59 18.28 5.01
C SER A 14 -6.67 17.08 5.22
N TYR A 15 -6.01 16.62 4.16
CA TYR A 15 -5.26 15.36 4.16
C TYR A 15 -4.21 15.23 5.26
N ASP A 16 -3.47 16.30 5.60
CA ASP A 16 -2.47 16.24 6.69
C ASP A 16 -3.10 16.07 8.09
N ARG A 17 -4.40 16.38 8.24
CA ARG A 17 -5.16 16.11 9.48
C ARG A 17 -5.89 14.77 9.45
N GLN A 18 -6.20 14.27 8.26
CA GLN A 18 -6.99 13.06 8.05
C GLN A 18 -6.12 11.81 7.86
N ALA A 19 -4.95 11.93 7.24
CA ALA A 19 -4.10 10.81 6.90
C ALA A 19 -2.69 11.03 7.46
N LEU A 20 -2.21 10.03 8.20
CA LEU A 20 -0.81 9.97 8.60
C LEU A 20 -0.04 9.06 7.64
N LEU A 21 0.87 9.65 6.87
CA LEU A 21 1.77 8.92 5.99
C LEU A 21 3.04 8.53 6.74
N CYS A 22 3.32 7.23 6.82
CA CYS A 22 4.51 6.68 7.46
C CYS A 22 5.34 5.88 6.48
N ILE A 23 6.65 6.02 6.54
CA ILE A 23 7.60 5.32 5.67
C ILE A 23 8.62 4.60 6.54
N ASN A 24 8.62 3.29 6.44
CA ASN A 24 9.53 2.43 7.15
C ASN A 24 10.97 2.54 6.58
N ARG A 25 11.98 2.49 7.46
CA ARG A 25 13.39 2.59 7.10
C ARG A 25 14.23 1.36 7.44
N ASP A 26 13.73 0.47 8.30
CA ASP A 26 14.44 -0.69 8.83
C ASP A 26 14.10 -2.00 8.13
N LEU A 27 13.03 -2.05 7.32
CA LEU A 27 12.73 -3.24 6.52
C LEU A 27 13.85 -3.47 5.50
N PRO A 28 14.49 -4.66 5.49
CA PRO A 28 15.53 -4.97 4.53
C PRO A 28 14.98 -4.97 3.10
N VAL A 29 15.83 -4.65 2.13
CA VAL A 29 15.45 -4.68 0.72
C VAL A 29 15.39 -6.13 0.25
N GLN A 30 14.25 -6.54 -0.32
CA GLN A 30 14.09 -7.86 -0.91
C GLN A 30 15.19 -8.14 -1.96
N GLY A 31 15.88 -9.28 -1.81
CA GLY A 31 17.02 -9.67 -2.66
C GLY A 31 18.39 -9.14 -2.19
N ALA A 32 18.44 -8.24 -1.20
CA ALA A 32 19.69 -7.83 -0.54
C ALA A 32 20.04 -8.69 0.68
N VAL A 33 19.04 -9.39 1.24
CA VAL A 33 19.18 -10.36 2.34
C VAL A 33 18.53 -11.68 1.95
N ALA A 34 18.78 -12.74 2.72
CA ALA A 34 18.10 -14.03 2.52
C ALA A 34 16.58 -13.88 2.63
N ASP A 35 15.84 -14.63 1.79
CA ASP A 35 14.38 -14.54 1.69
C ASP A 35 13.68 -14.71 3.06
N ASN A 36 14.16 -15.63 3.91
CA ASN A 36 13.61 -15.83 5.26
C ASN A 36 13.79 -14.60 6.16
N ILE A 37 14.97 -13.96 6.15
CA ILE A 37 15.23 -12.75 6.93
C ILE A 37 14.31 -11.61 6.48
N TYR A 38 14.13 -11.47 5.16
CA TYR A 38 13.19 -10.49 4.61
C TYR A 38 11.76 -10.79 5.07
N MET A 39 11.33 -12.06 5.06
CA MET A 39 9.98 -12.37 5.51
C MET A 39 9.78 -12.21 7.01
N GLU A 40 10.72 -12.62 7.84
CA GLU A 40 10.69 -12.40 9.29
C GLU A 40 10.54 -10.91 9.62
N SER A 41 11.27 -10.05 8.90
CA SER A 41 11.17 -8.60 9.07
C SER A 41 9.80 -8.07 8.60
N LEU A 42 9.29 -8.58 7.47
CA LEU A 42 8.01 -8.16 6.91
C LEU A 42 6.84 -8.57 7.80
N GLU A 43 6.83 -9.81 8.29
CA GLU A 43 5.79 -10.30 9.19
C GLU A 43 5.81 -9.53 10.50
N HIS A 44 7.01 -9.25 11.04
CA HIS A 44 7.14 -8.49 12.28
C HIS A 44 6.56 -7.08 12.10
N ALA A 45 6.88 -6.44 10.97
CA ALA A 45 6.36 -5.13 10.65
C ALA A 45 4.83 -5.12 10.54
N ILE A 46 4.24 -6.06 9.78
CA ILE A 46 2.79 -6.14 9.61
C ILE A 46 2.10 -6.46 10.94
N TYR A 47 2.62 -7.40 11.72
CA TYR A 47 2.07 -7.78 13.03
C TYR A 47 1.99 -6.55 13.95
N LYS A 48 3.08 -5.79 14.07
CA LYS A 48 3.13 -4.57 14.89
C LYS A 48 2.14 -3.50 14.46
N LEU A 49 1.93 -3.34 13.15
CA LEU A 49 0.92 -2.40 12.64
C LEU A 49 -0.49 -2.86 12.99
N VAL A 50 -0.79 -4.15 12.81
CA VAL A 50 -2.10 -4.73 13.12
C VAL A 50 -2.40 -4.70 14.62
N GLU A 51 -1.39 -4.88 15.47
CA GLU A 51 -1.50 -4.75 16.92
C GLU A 51 -1.99 -3.35 17.33
N VAL A 52 -1.55 -2.30 16.63
CA VAL A 52 -2.00 -0.92 16.87
C VAL A 52 -3.36 -0.64 16.25
N THR A 53 -3.63 -1.12 15.03
CA THR A 53 -4.87 -0.80 14.31
C THR A 53 -6.07 -1.65 14.76
N GLY A 54 -5.83 -2.85 15.29
CA GLY A 54 -6.86 -3.78 15.75
C GLY A 54 -7.74 -4.37 14.65
N GLY A 55 -7.42 -4.14 13.38
CA GLY A 55 -8.24 -4.49 12.22
C GLY A 55 -8.33 -3.36 11.20
N ARG A 56 -9.40 -3.34 10.40
CA ARG A 56 -9.67 -2.34 9.34
C ARG A 56 -8.44 -2.02 8.47
N THR A 57 -7.61 -3.03 8.21
CA THR A 57 -6.30 -2.86 7.57
C THR A 57 -6.25 -3.61 6.25
N LEU A 58 -5.93 -2.90 5.17
CA LEU A 58 -5.65 -3.47 3.86
C LEU A 58 -4.12 -3.51 3.64
N VAL A 59 -3.56 -4.71 3.51
CA VAL A 59 -2.15 -4.91 3.17
C VAL A 59 -2.03 -5.27 1.70
N LEU A 60 -1.35 -4.41 0.94
CA LEU A 60 -1.20 -4.49 -0.51
C LEU A 60 0.16 -5.08 -0.88
N PHE A 61 0.12 -6.27 -1.49
CA PHE A 61 1.26 -6.98 -2.04
C PHE A 61 1.31 -6.82 -3.56
N THR A 62 2.51 -6.88 -4.13
CA THR A 62 2.73 -6.94 -5.58
C THR A 62 2.91 -8.37 -6.10
N SER A 63 2.91 -9.38 -5.22
CA SER A 63 3.16 -10.79 -5.55
C SER A 63 2.27 -11.71 -4.72
N HIS A 64 1.60 -12.66 -5.38
CA HIS A 64 0.82 -13.71 -4.71
C HIS A 64 1.70 -14.65 -3.88
N ARG A 65 2.97 -14.85 -4.28
CA ARG A 65 3.92 -15.69 -3.53
C ARG A 65 4.18 -15.09 -2.15
N THR A 66 4.62 -13.83 -2.12
CA THR A 66 4.90 -13.08 -0.88
C THR A 66 3.65 -12.95 -0.01
N LEU A 67 2.49 -12.71 -0.62
CA LEU A 67 1.21 -12.66 0.09
C LEU A 67 0.92 -13.97 0.81
N ARG A 68 0.98 -15.11 0.09
CA ARG A 68 0.68 -16.44 0.65
C ARG A 68 1.62 -16.79 1.79
N GLU A 69 2.89 -16.50 1.62
CA GLU A 69 3.92 -16.77 2.61
C GLU A 69 3.72 -15.94 3.89
N ALA A 70 3.49 -14.62 3.76
CA ALA A 70 3.17 -13.76 4.90
C ALA A 70 1.85 -14.19 5.58
N TYR A 71 0.83 -14.54 4.79
CA TYR A 71 -0.46 -15.01 5.30
C TYR A 71 -0.31 -16.25 6.18
N GLN A 72 0.42 -17.27 5.72
CA GLN A 72 0.63 -18.51 6.46
C GLN A 72 1.32 -18.27 7.81
N ARG A 73 2.29 -17.34 7.86
CA ARG A 73 3.02 -17.03 9.09
C ARG A 73 2.24 -16.12 10.05
N LEU A 74 1.38 -15.24 9.52
CA LEU A 74 0.65 -14.24 10.33
C LEU A 74 -0.72 -14.72 10.80
N LYS A 75 -1.43 -15.58 10.04
CA LYS A 75 -2.80 -15.99 10.38
C LYS A 75 -2.94 -16.48 11.84
N PRO A 76 -2.11 -17.44 12.32
CA PRO A 76 -2.23 -17.89 13.70
C PRO A 76 -1.95 -16.78 14.73
N LYS A 77 -0.97 -15.91 14.45
CA LYS A 77 -0.59 -14.79 15.33
C LYS A 77 -1.70 -13.73 15.42
N LEU A 78 -2.38 -13.44 14.32
CA LEU A 78 -3.48 -12.47 14.30
C LEU A 78 -4.76 -13.04 14.90
N GLU A 79 -5.02 -14.34 14.72
CA GLU A 79 -6.14 -15.03 15.37
C GLU A 79 -5.99 -14.99 16.90
N THR A 80 -4.77 -15.11 17.45
CA THR A 80 -4.55 -14.94 18.90
C THR A 80 -4.82 -13.52 19.40
N LEU A 81 -4.74 -12.51 18.53
CA LEU A 81 -5.17 -11.14 18.82
C LEU A 81 -6.68 -10.94 18.60
N GLY A 82 -7.43 -11.99 18.23
CA GLY A 82 -8.84 -11.88 17.85
C GLY A 82 -9.05 -11.04 16.59
N VAL A 83 -8.10 -11.06 15.66
CA VAL A 83 -8.17 -10.36 14.37
C VAL A 83 -8.24 -11.38 13.23
N CYS A 84 -9.30 -11.30 12.42
CA CYS A 84 -9.49 -12.15 11.25
C CYS A 84 -8.51 -11.74 10.13
N LEU A 85 -7.81 -12.71 9.53
CA LEU A 85 -6.96 -12.48 8.36
C LEU A 85 -7.56 -13.13 7.12
N LEU A 86 -7.89 -12.29 6.12
CA LEU A 86 -8.38 -12.71 4.81
C LEU A 86 -7.30 -12.55 3.74
N GLY A 87 -7.10 -13.57 2.91
CA GLY A 87 -6.10 -13.60 1.86
C GLY A 87 -6.71 -13.73 0.47
N HIS A 88 -6.34 -12.82 -0.44
CA HIS A 88 -6.76 -12.90 -1.83
C HIS A 88 -6.23 -14.16 -2.54
N GLY A 89 -7.16 -14.99 -3.01
CA GLY A 89 -6.85 -16.29 -3.63
C GLY A 89 -6.59 -17.40 -2.61
N LEU A 90 -6.94 -17.17 -1.33
CA LEU A 90 -6.81 -18.13 -0.24
C LEU A 90 -8.15 -18.37 0.47
N ASP A 91 -8.88 -17.30 0.85
CA ASP A 91 -10.12 -17.40 1.62
C ASP A 91 -11.41 -17.23 0.78
N GLY A 92 -11.28 -17.21 -0.55
CA GLY A 92 -12.43 -17.19 -1.47
C GLY A 92 -12.30 -16.18 -2.60
N SER A 93 -13.44 -15.91 -3.25
CA SER A 93 -13.50 -14.94 -4.35
C SER A 93 -13.22 -13.54 -3.83
N ARG A 94 -12.68 -12.68 -4.71
CA ARG A 94 -12.39 -11.27 -4.41
C ARG A 94 -13.61 -10.55 -3.83
N SER A 95 -14.80 -10.74 -4.41
CA SER A 95 -16.02 -10.08 -3.92
C SER A 95 -16.42 -10.55 -2.53
N ARG A 96 -16.29 -11.85 -2.23
CA ARG A 96 -16.63 -12.43 -0.93
C ARG A 96 -15.73 -11.88 0.19
N ILE A 97 -14.41 -11.95 0.01
CA ILE A 97 -13.47 -11.48 1.04
C ILE A 97 -13.55 -9.97 1.24
N LEU A 98 -13.96 -9.23 0.21
CA LEU A 98 -14.22 -7.80 0.33
C LEU A 98 -15.46 -7.49 1.14
N GLU A 99 -16.53 -8.27 0.94
CA GLU A 99 -17.75 -8.11 1.72
C GLU A 99 -17.51 -8.43 3.20
N GLU A 100 -16.80 -9.52 3.48
CA GLU A 100 -16.42 -9.90 4.84
C GLU A 100 -15.54 -8.84 5.52
N PHE A 101 -14.54 -8.31 4.80
CA PHE A 101 -13.72 -7.21 5.29
C PHE A 101 -14.52 -5.93 5.63
N LYS A 102 -15.62 -5.67 4.92
CA LYS A 102 -16.48 -4.50 5.18
C LYS A 102 -17.35 -4.70 6.42
N GLN A 103 -17.75 -5.94 6.71
CA GLN A 103 -18.70 -6.26 7.78
C GLN A 103 -18.02 -6.33 9.16
N ASP A 104 -16.79 -6.82 9.24
CA ASP A 104 -16.08 -6.97 10.52
C ASP A 104 -14.89 -6.01 10.65
N SER A 105 -15.01 -5.11 11.63
CA SER A 105 -13.98 -4.16 12.03
C SER A 105 -12.66 -4.81 12.43
N ARG A 106 -12.66 -6.03 12.96
CA ARG A 106 -11.47 -6.75 13.40
C ARG A 106 -10.88 -7.62 12.29
N THR A 107 -10.92 -7.12 11.06
CA THR A 107 -10.41 -7.84 9.90
C THR A 107 -9.20 -7.15 9.28
N VAL A 108 -8.24 -7.96 8.83
CA VAL A 108 -7.12 -7.57 7.99
C VAL A 108 -7.26 -8.29 6.66
N LEU A 109 -7.12 -7.55 5.57
CA LEU A 109 -7.23 -8.08 4.23
C LEU A 109 -5.90 -7.97 3.50
N PHE A 110 -5.37 -9.11 3.07
CA PHE A 110 -4.19 -9.18 2.21
C PHE A 110 -4.64 -9.21 0.75
N GLY A 111 -4.35 -8.12 0.05
CA GLY A 111 -4.67 -7.92 -1.36
C GLY A 111 -3.43 -8.07 -2.25
N ALA A 112 -3.56 -8.79 -3.36
CA ALA A 112 -2.53 -8.83 -4.40
C ALA A 112 -2.71 -7.67 -5.42
N PHE A 113 -2.01 -7.74 -6.56
CA PHE A 113 -2.03 -6.66 -7.56
C PHE A 113 -3.43 -6.23 -8.01
N SER A 114 -4.38 -7.16 -8.18
CA SER A 114 -5.76 -6.84 -8.58
C SER A 114 -6.51 -5.98 -7.55
N PHE A 115 -6.08 -6.00 -6.29
CA PHE A 115 -6.63 -5.14 -5.25
C PHE A 115 -6.18 -3.71 -5.37
N TRP A 116 -5.28 -3.31 -6.28
CA TRP A 116 -4.96 -1.90 -6.50
C TRP A 116 -6.00 -1.17 -7.36
N GLU A 117 -6.72 -1.89 -8.21
CA GLU A 117 -7.64 -1.33 -9.21
C GLU A 117 -9.09 -1.76 -8.91
N GLY A 118 -10.04 -0.82 -8.81
CA GLY A 118 -11.49 -1.12 -8.78
C GLY A 118 -12.02 -1.81 -7.51
N VAL A 119 -11.47 -1.53 -6.34
CA VAL A 119 -12.11 -1.92 -5.07
C VAL A 119 -12.64 -0.66 -4.38
N ASP A 120 -13.94 -0.64 -4.15
CA ASP A 120 -14.57 0.35 -3.29
C ASP A 120 -14.83 -0.26 -1.90
N ILE A 121 -14.23 0.36 -0.88
CA ILE A 121 -14.33 -0.05 0.52
C ILE A 121 -14.83 1.18 1.30
N PRO A 122 -16.01 1.20 1.90
CA PRO A 122 -16.51 2.37 2.63
C PRO A 122 -15.54 2.85 3.72
N GLY A 123 -15.51 4.17 3.97
CA GLY A 123 -14.47 4.84 4.79
C GLY A 123 -14.26 4.26 6.19
N GLU A 124 -15.32 3.92 6.92
CA GLU A 124 -15.18 3.31 8.25
C GLU A 124 -14.60 1.89 8.20
N ALA A 125 -14.74 1.16 7.09
CA ALA A 125 -14.20 -0.20 6.95
C ALA A 125 -12.67 -0.23 6.77
N LEU A 126 -12.03 0.90 6.41
CA LEU A 126 -10.61 0.95 6.09
C LEU A 126 -9.93 2.15 6.74
N THR A 127 -9.20 1.90 7.83
CA THR A 127 -8.45 2.93 8.57
C THR A 127 -6.94 2.82 8.38
N CYS A 128 -6.45 1.74 7.77
CA CYS A 128 -5.02 1.56 7.51
C CYS A 128 -4.77 0.88 6.16
N VAL A 129 -3.91 1.49 5.35
CA VAL A 129 -3.40 0.90 4.11
C VAL A 129 -1.91 0.68 4.25
N VAL A 130 -1.47 -0.58 4.17
CA VAL A 130 -0.06 -0.95 4.20
C VAL A 130 0.38 -1.32 2.80
N ILE A 131 1.37 -0.60 2.27
CA ILE A 131 1.98 -0.84 0.95
C ILE A 131 3.30 -1.56 1.18
N VAL A 132 3.29 -2.88 0.94
CA VAL A 132 4.49 -3.72 1.13
C VAL A 132 5.58 -3.35 0.14
N LYS A 133 5.20 -3.04 -1.10
CA LYS A 133 6.12 -2.72 -2.19
C LYS A 133 5.50 -1.71 -3.14
N LEU A 134 6.32 -0.82 -3.69
CA LEU A 134 5.87 0.12 -4.73
C LEU A 134 5.27 -0.66 -5.91
N PRO A 135 4.09 -0.25 -6.43
CA PRO A 135 3.27 -1.04 -7.36
C PRO A 135 3.78 -1.00 -8.81
N PHE A 136 5.04 -1.39 -9.00
CA PHE A 136 5.60 -1.63 -10.32
C PHE A 136 5.02 -2.92 -10.92
N MET A 137 4.66 -2.86 -12.20
CA MET A 137 4.32 -4.05 -12.96
C MET A 137 5.55 -4.95 -13.10
N SER A 138 5.34 -6.26 -13.10
CA SER A 138 6.42 -7.18 -13.46
C SER A 138 6.84 -6.93 -14.91
N PRO A 139 8.14 -6.81 -15.22
CA PRO A 139 8.61 -6.69 -16.60
C PRO A 139 8.30 -7.93 -17.43
N SER A 140 8.07 -9.09 -16.78
CA SER A 140 7.70 -10.35 -17.43
C SER A 140 6.25 -10.42 -17.94
N VAL A 141 5.46 -9.35 -17.75
CA VAL A 141 4.11 -9.28 -18.35
C VAL A 141 4.29 -8.98 -19.84
N PRO A 142 3.79 -9.83 -20.77
CA PRO A 142 4.13 -9.72 -22.20
C PRO A 142 3.87 -8.33 -22.81
N VAL A 143 2.77 -7.69 -22.42
CA VAL A 143 2.43 -6.33 -22.89
C VAL A 143 3.39 -5.27 -22.35
N ILE A 144 3.88 -5.44 -21.11
CA ILE A 144 4.87 -4.54 -20.52
C ILE A 144 6.23 -4.77 -21.17
N GLU A 145 6.63 -6.03 -21.34
CA GLU A 145 7.86 -6.43 -22.00
C GLU A 145 7.97 -5.83 -23.40
N ALA A 146 6.96 -6.05 -24.25
CA ALA A 146 6.92 -5.52 -25.62
C ALA A 146 7.03 -3.99 -25.66
N ARG A 147 6.40 -3.29 -24.71
CA ARG A 147 6.52 -1.82 -24.61
C ARG A 147 7.90 -1.39 -24.16
N LEU A 148 8.50 -2.08 -23.18
CA LEU A 148 9.86 -1.76 -22.72
C LEU A 148 10.90 -2.02 -23.82
N GLU A 149 10.72 -3.08 -24.62
CA GLU A 149 11.54 -3.34 -25.81
C GLU A 149 11.43 -2.20 -26.84
N ASP A 150 10.23 -1.68 -27.11
CA ASP A 150 10.05 -0.55 -28.03
C ASP A 150 10.77 0.71 -27.56
N PHE A 151 10.69 1.06 -26.26
CA PHE A 151 11.48 2.16 -25.69
C PHE A 151 12.99 1.90 -25.82
N SER A 152 13.44 0.67 -25.60
CA SER A 152 14.84 0.27 -25.75
C SER A 152 15.34 0.44 -27.19
N ARG A 153 14.55 0.02 -28.19
CA ARG A 153 14.85 0.21 -29.63
C ARG A 153 14.99 1.68 -30.01
N GLN A 154 14.29 2.57 -29.31
CA GLN A 154 14.37 4.02 -29.49
C GLN A 154 15.48 4.69 -28.66
N ASN A 155 16.34 3.92 -27.96
CA ASN A 155 17.35 4.42 -27.02
C ASN A 155 16.76 5.29 -25.89
N ARG A 156 15.54 4.97 -25.43
CA ARG A 156 14.83 5.68 -24.37
C ARG A 156 14.72 4.82 -23.11
N ASP A 157 14.75 5.46 -21.95
CA ASP A 157 14.60 4.78 -20.66
C ASP A 157 13.11 4.45 -20.41
N GLY A 158 12.68 3.25 -20.83
CA GLY A 158 11.32 2.76 -20.64
C GLY A 158 10.92 2.64 -19.16
N PHE A 159 11.87 2.39 -18.26
CA PHE A 159 11.57 2.37 -16.83
C PHE A 159 11.12 3.75 -16.34
N ARG A 160 11.84 4.81 -16.70
CA ARG A 160 11.49 6.19 -16.33
C ARG A 160 10.27 6.73 -17.08
N MET A 161 10.13 6.40 -18.36
CA MET A 161 9.09 6.98 -19.22
C MET A 161 7.75 6.23 -19.15
N LEU A 162 7.76 4.94 -18.77
CA LEU A 162 6.55 4.11 -18.71
C LEU A 162 6.30 3.56 -17.31
N SER A 163 7.27 2.82 -16.75
CA SER A 163 7.05 2.06 -15.51
C SER A 163 6.82 2.96 -14.30
N VAL A 164 7.60 4.05 -14.16
CA VAL A 164 7.45 5.01 -13.05
C VAL A 164 6.09 5.73 -13.12
N PRO A 165 5.68 6.38 -14.23
CA PRO A 165 4.38 7.02 -14.31
C PRO A 165 3.20 6.08 -14.03
N GLN A 166 3.24 4.86 -14.58
CA GLN A 166 2.18 3.87 -14.34
C GLN A 166 2.10 3.44 -12.87
N ALA A 167 3.25 3.22 -12.22
CA ALA A 167 3.30 2.88 -10.81
C ALA A 167 2.79 4.05 -9.93
N VAL A 168 3.11 5.30 -10.28
CA VAL A 168 2.63 6.50 -9.58
C VAL A 168 1.10 6.63 -9.66
N ILE A 169 0.50 6.37 -10.82
CA ILE A 169 -0.97 6.39 -10.99
C ILE A 169 -1.62 5.36 -10.06
N ARG A 170 -1.14 4.11 -10.08
CA ARG A 170 -1.66 3.04 -9.22
C ARG A 170 -1.46 3.35 -7.74
N PHE A 171 -0.31 3.91 -7.40
CA PHE A 171 -0.02 4.32 -6.04
C PHE A 171 -1.01 5.38 -5.53
N LYS A 172 -1.31 6.40 -6.35
CA LYS A 172 -2.33 7.41 -6.04
C LYS A 172 -3.72 6.80 -5.86
N GLN A 173 -4.08 5.82 -6.69
CA GLN A 173 -5.35 5.08 -6.55
C GLN A 173 -5.40 4.25 -5.26
N GLY A 174 -4.28 3.62 -4.87
CA GLY A 174 -4.16 2.93 -3.58
C GLY A 174 -4.38 3.88 -2.40
N PHE A 175 -3.80 5.08 -2.46
CA PHE A 175 -3.96 6.12 -1.44
C PHE A 175 -5.40 6.66 -1.36
N GLY A 176 -6.05 6.90 -2.51
CA GLY A 176 -7.42 7.43 -2.58
C GLY A 176 -8.49 6.53 -1.93
N ARG A 177 -8.12 5.33 -1.50
CA ARG A 177 -8.97 4.42 -0.73
C ARG A 177 -8.97 4.69 0.76
N LEU A 178 -8.05 5.48 1.27
CA LEU A 178 -8.06 5.81 2.69
C LEU A 178 -9.02 6.97 2.96
N ILE A 179 -8.96 8.02 2.13
CA ILE A 179 -9.70 9.26 2.34
C ILE A 179 -10.71 9.45 1.20
N ARG A 180 -11.99 9.13 1.48
CA ARG A 180 -13.15 9.34 0.58
C ARG A 180 -14.10 10.42 1.07
N SER A 181 -14.13 10.69 2.38
CA SER A 181 -14.96 11.71 3.01
C SER A 181 -14.13 12.68 3.87
N CYS A 182 -14.72 13.82 4.26
CA CYS A 182 -14.07 14.80 5.15
C CYS A 182 -13.89 14.30 6.59
N SER A 183 -14.62 13.24 6.98
CA SER A 183 -14.51 12.61 8.30
C SER A 183 -13.55 11.42 8.31
N ASP A 184 -13.18 10.88 7.15
CA ASP A 184 -12.28 9.73 7.08
C ASP A 184 -10.93 10.07 7.71
N ARG A 185 -10.43 9.14 8.50
CA ARG A 185 -9.16 9.25 9.21
C ARG A 185 -8.41 7.93 9.13
N GLY A 186 -7.10 7.98 8.91
CA GLY A 186 -6.30 6.75 8.99
C GLY A 186 -4.84 6.87 8.61
N PHE A 187 -4.26 5.72 8.31
CA PHE A 187 -2.83 5.55 8.13
C PHE A 187 -2.51 5.03 6.72
N VAL A 188 -1.45 5.57 6.13
CA VAL A 188 -0.79 4.95 4.98
C VAL A 188 0.63 4.60 5.38
N ILE A 189 0.95 3.31 5.38
CA ILE A 189 2.24 2.80 5.79
C ILE A 189 2.96 2.23 4.57
N ILE A 190 4.15 2.73 4.26
CA ILE A 190 4.97 2.27 3.14
C ILE A 190 6.15 1.49 3.70
N LEU A 191 6.21 0.20 3.39
CA LEU A 191 7.27 -0.71 3.81
C LEU A 191 8.40 -0.83 2.78
N ASP A 192 8.43 0.06 1.79
CA ASP A 192 9.40 0.04 0.70
C ASP A 192 10.32 1.27 0.73
N GLY A 193 11.53 1.08 1.26
CA GLY A 193 12.54 2.15 1.38
C GLY A 193 12.97 2.78 0.04
N ARG A 194 12.65 2.18 -1.12
CA ARG A 194 12.97 2.77 -2.44
C ARG A 194 12.28 4.10 -2.67
N ILE A 195 11.16 4.38 -2.00
CA ILE A 195 10.48 5.68 -2.09
C ILE A 195 11.35 6.82 -1.54
N LEU A 196 12.27 6.53 -0.62
CA LEU A 196 13.23 7.51 -0.09
C LEU A 196 14.56 7.45 -0.83
N ASN A 197 15.03 6.25 -1.13
CA ASN A 197 16.41 6.01 -1.57
C ASN A 197 16.61 6.12 -3.08
N LYS A 198 15.54 6.08 -3.89
CA LYS A 198 15.62 6.17 -5.36
C LYS A 198 15.12 7.51 -5.86
N SER A 199 15.75 8.01 -6.93
CA SER A 199 15.44 9.33 -7.52
C SER A 199 13.97 9.48 -7.94
N TYR A 200 13.35 8.39 -8.40
CA TYR A 200 11.93 8.35 -8.77
C TYR A 200 10.98 8.40 -7.57
N GLY A 201 11.44 8.10 -6.37
CA GLY A 201 10.61 8.07 -5.16
C GLY A 201 9.93 9.41 -4.87
N ARG A 202 10.59 10.52 -5.24
CA ARG A 202 10.02 11.87 -5.19
C ARG A 202 8.74 12.02 -6.02
N GLN A 203 8.58 11.28 -7.12
CA GLN A 203 7.37 11.33 -7.94
C GLN A 203 6.18 10.66 -7.22
N PHE A 204 6.43 9.61 -6.44
CA PHE A 204 5.40 8.98 -5.60
C PHE A 204 4.97 9.90 -4.47
N LEU A 205 5.91 10.52 -3.76
CA LEU A 205 5.58 11.43 -2.66
C LEU A 205 4.81 12.65 -3.15
N ARG A 206 5.22 13.23 -4.29
CA ARG A 206 4.54 14.38 -4.90
C ARG A 206 3.17 14.06 -5.50
N SER A 207 2.86 12.78 -5.76
CA SER A 207 1.55 12.41 -6.29
C SER A 207 0.48 12.30 -5.20
N LEU A 208 0.89 12.26 -3.93
CA LEU A 208 0.00 12.25 -2.79
C LEU A 208 -0.35 13.68 -2.37
N PRO A 209 -1.58 13.89 -1.87
CA PRO A 209 -1.99 15.18 -1.37
C PRO A 209 -1.53 15.45 0.08
N VAL A 210 -1.01 14.43 0.77
CA VAL A 210 -0.39 14.56 2.10
C VAL A 210 1.01 15.11 1.92
N THR A 211 1.33 16.20 2.63
CA THR A 211 2.61 16.88 2.50
C THR A 211 3.64 16.36 3.51
N ASN A 212 3.17 15.95 4.69
CA ASN A 212 4.02 15.51 5.79
C ASN A 212 4.04 13.99 5.91
N HIS A 213 5.21 13.44 6.24
CA HIS A 213 5.32 12.01 6.51
C HIS A 213 6.38 11.70 7.55
N ILE A 214 6.07 10.69 8.36
CA ILE A 214 6.96 10.16 9.37
C ILE A 214 7.88 9.13 8.72
N ARG A 215 9.16 9.17 9.07
CA ARG A 215 10.15 8.21 8.58
C ARG A 215 10.86 7.60 9.78
N GLY A 216 10.87 6.27 9.92
CA GLY A 216 11.46 5.65 11.09
C GLY A 216 11.46 4.13 11.06
N SER A 217 11.90 3.54 12.17
CA SER A 217 11.73 2.12 12.44
C SER A 217 10.24 1.78 12.61
N ILE A 218 9.91 0.49 12.54
CA ILE A 218 8.54 0.07 12.78
C ILE A 218 8.04 0.48 14.17
N ASP A 219 8.88 0.37 15.21
CA ASP A 219 8.52 0.74 16.58
C ASP A 219 8.25 2.25 16.74
N MET A 220 9.01 3.09 16.03
CA MET A 220 8.75 4.53 16.01
C MET A 220 7.42 4.84 15.32
N ILE A 221 7.16 4.16 14.20
CA ILE A 221 5.92 4.34 13.43
C ILE A 221 4.71 3.93 14.27
N THR A 222 4.74 2.76 14.89
CA THR A 222 3.63 2.24 15.71
C THR A 222 3.38 3.12 16.93
N LYS A 223 4.43 3.60 17.60
CA LYS A 223 4.31 4.60 18.67
C LYS A 223 3.61 5.86 18.20
N LYS A 224 4.00 6.40 17.05
CA LYS A 224 3.38 7.61 16.47
C LYS A 224 1.93 7.38 16.05
N MET A 225 1.61 6.18 15.56
CA MET A 225 0.23 5.79 15.28
C MET A 225 -0.60 5.79 16.55
N SER A 226 -0.14 5.16 17.63
CA SER A 226 -0.85 5.15 18.92
C SER A 226 -1.04 6.57 19.49
N GLU A 227 0.00 7.42 19.46
CA GLU A 227 -0.11 8.83 19.86
C GLU A 227 -1.17 9.57 19.04
N TRP A 228 -1.22 9.33 17.73
CA TRP A 228 -2.20 9.95 16.86
C TRP A 228 -3.62 9.48 17.16
N ILE A 229 -3.86 8.16 17.30
CA ILE A 229 -5.18 7.60 17.68
C ILE A 229 -5.68 8.22 18.98
N ASN A 230 -4.82 8.36 19.99
CA ASN A 230 -5.18 8.93 21.28
C ASN A 230 -5.41 10.45 21.27
N SER A 231 -5.00 11.13 20.19
CA SER A 231 -5.20 12.57 20.00
C SER A 231 -6.47 12.94 19.23
N LEU A 232 -7.17 11.93 18.69
CA LEU A 232 -8.39 12.09 17.88
C LEU A 232 -9.63 12.34 18.74
#